data_AF-A0A640QH76-F1
#
_entry.id   AF-A0A640QH76-F1
#
_cell.length_a   1.000
_cell.length_b   1.000
_cell.length_c   1.000
_cell.angle_alpha   90.00
_cell.angle_beta   90.00
_cell.angle_gamma   90.00
#
_symmetry.space_group_name_H-M   'P 1'
#
loop_
_entity.id
_entity.type
_entity.pdbx_description
1 polymer ?
#
loop_
_entity_poly.entity_id
_entity_poly.type
_entity_poly.pdbx_seq_one_letter_code
_entity_poly.pdbx_strand_id
1 'polypeptide(L)' 'MPAEARFEESVKAVNVRVVGKDRVLSPIENTWDSFFDSSNSVTDDSMNERASQEQTARESFDV' A
#
# COMPACT_ATOMS: atom_id res chain seq x y z
N MET A 1 4.98 5.92 -24.26
CA MET A 1 4.67 4.67 -23.52
C MET A 1 3.81 3.78 -24.42
N PRO A 2 4.11 2.47 -24.51
CA PRO A 2 3.26 1.49 -25.20
C PRO A 2 1.81 1.56 -24.70
N ALA A 3 0.84 1.17 -25.53
CA ALA A 3 -0.58 1.32 -25.21
C ALA A 3 -0.96 0.57 -23.92
N GLU A 4 -0.38 -0.61 -23.73
CA GLU A 4 -0.61 -1.52 -22.60
C GLU A 4 0.02 -1.01 -21.30
N ALA A 5 1.00 -0.12 -21.41
CA ALA A 5 1.70 0.46 -20.26
C ALA A 5 1.12 1.83 -19.85
N ARG A 6 0.10 2.35 -20.55
CA ARG A 6 -0.53 3.65 -20.26
C ARG A 6 -1.26 3.63 -18.93
N PHE A 7 -1.06 4.68 -18.15
CA PHE A 7 -1.94 4.98 -17.04
C PHE A 7 -3.33 5.37 -17.55
N GLU A 8 -4.33 5.21 -16.69
CA GLU A 8 -5.68 5.73 -16.93
C GLU A 8 -5.63 7.24 -17.20
N GLU A 9 -6.62 7.74 -17.95
CA GLU A 9 -6.67 9.16 -18.32
C GLU A 9 -6.80 10.10 -17.11
N SER A 10 -7.35 9.59 -16.00
CA SER A 10 -7.45 10.26 -14.70
C SER A 10 -6.08 10.59 -14.09
N VAL A 11 -5.03 9.81 -14.39
CA VAL A 11 -3.70 10.00 -13.82
C VAL A 11 -2.94 11.10 -14.56
N LYS A 12 -2.85 12.27 -13.94
CA LYS A 12 -2.11 13.42 -14.50
C LYS A 12 -0.71 13.60 -13.94
N ALA A 13 -0.38 12.93 -12.83
CA ALA A 13 0.91 13.07 -12.17
C ALA A 13 1.36 11.73 -11.55
N VAL A 14 2.68 11.50 -11.59
CA VAL A 14 3.32 10.27 -11.11
C VAL A 14 4.55 10.58 -10.26
N ASN A 15 4.76 9.76 -9.23
CA ASN A 15 6.03 9.66 -8.53
C ASN A 15 6.99 8.78 -9.33
N VAL A 16 8.24 9.23 -9.46
CA VAL A 16 9.29 8.52 -10.20
C VAL A 16 10.39 8.12 -9.23
N ARG A 17 10.60 6.81 -9.08
CA ARG A 17 11.70 6.26 -8.26
C ARG A 17 12.77 5.64 -9.14
N VAL A 18 14.02 5.87 -8.75
CA VAL A 18 15.20 5.34 -9.42
C VAL A 18 15.66 4.07 -8.71
N VAL A 19 15.72 2.95 -9.42
CA VAL A 19 16.25 1.67 -8.91
C VAL A 19 17.37 1.22 -9.85
N GLY A 20 18.59 1.69 -9.57
CA GLY A 20 19.72 1.49 -10.47
C GLY A 20 19.47 2.12 -11.86
N LYS A 21 19.41 1.28 -12.89
CA LYS A 21 19.11 1.71 -14.27
C LYS A 21 17.61 1.82 -14.55
N ASP A 22 16.77 1.27 -13.68
CA ASP A 22 15.33 1.23 -13.88
C ASP A 22 14.63 2.49 -13.35
N ARG A 23 13.43 2.73 -13.85
CA ARG A 23 12.51 3.78 -13.38
C ARG A 23 11.16 3.15 -13.06
N VAL A 24 10.73 3.30 -11.81
CA VAL A 24 9.42 2.85 -11.35
C VAL A 24 8.50 4.07 -11.28
N LEU A 25 7.40 4.04 -12.04
CA LEU A 25 6.39 5.08 -12.07
C LEU A 25 5.16 4.60 -11.30
N SER A 26 4.68 5.40 -10.36
CA SER A 26 3.42 5.17 -9.63
C SER A 26 2.58 6.44 -9.62
N PRO A 27 1.25 6.40 -9.80
CA PRO A 27 0.40 7.58 -9.63
C PRO A 27 0.65 8.24 -8.27
N ILE A 28 0.65 9.58 -8.21
CA ILE A 28 0.95 10.31 -6.96
C ILE A 28 0.05 9.87 -5.79
N GLU A 29 -1.25 9.71 -6.07
CA GLU A 29 -2.25 9.33 -5.06
C GLU A 29 -2.12 7.89 -4.56
N ASN A 30 -1.36 7.03 -5.25
CA ASN A 30 -1.19 5.62 -4.92
C ASN A 30 0.20 5.31 -4.35
N THR A 31 0.74 6.21 -3.53
CA THR A 31 2.01 5.98 -2.85
C THR A 31 1.81 5.85 -1.35
N TRP A 32 2.58 4.94 -0.72
CA TRP A 32 2.67 4.84 0.73
C TRP A 32 3.06 6.19 1.36
N ASP A 33 3.91 6.99 0.69
CA ASP A 33 4.21 8.36 1.08
C ASP A 33 2.94 9.23 1.13
N SER A 34 2.09 9.21 0.09
CA SER A 34 0.82 9.97 0.11
C SER A 34 -0.16 9.51 1.19
N PHE A 35 -0.13 8.23 1.59
CA PHE A 35 -0.96 7.73 2.70
C PHE A 35 -0.44 8.25 4.05
N PHE A 36 0.87 8.16 4.31
CA PHE A 36 1.50 8.61 5.55
C PHE A 36 1.69 10.13 5.65
N ASP A 37 1.74 10.85 4.53
CA ASP A 37 1.85 12.32 4.44
C ASP A 37 0.47 13.00 4.34
N SER A 38 -0.61 12.23 4.40
CA SER A 38 -1.97 12.80 4.40
C SER A 38 -2.23 13.53 5.72
N SER A 39 -2.80 14.74 5.64
CA SER A 39 -3.19 15.54 6.81
C SER A 39 -4.38 14.96 7.59
N ASN A 40 -4.87 13.79 7.17
CA ASN A 40 -6.06 13.16 7.71
C ASN A 40 -5.60 12.14 8.76
N SER A 41 -5.61 12.53 10.03
CA SER A 41 -5.30 11.63 11.14
C SER A 41 -6.53 10.82 11.57
N VAL A 42 -6.31 9.65 12.13
CA VAL A 42 -7.37 8.93 12.84
C VAL A 42 -7.83 9.71 14.07
N THR A 43 -9.05 9.46 14.54
CA THR A 43 -9.56 10.01 15.81
C THR A 43 -8.85 9.37 17.00
N ASP A 44 -8.86 10.06 18.15
CA ASP A 44 -8.17 9.62 19.37
C ASP A 44 -8.66 8.26 19.88
N ASP A 45 -9.91 7.90 19.56
CA ASP A 45 -10.55 6.64 19.95
C ASP A 45 -10.43 5.52 18.91
N SER A 46 -9.67 5.74 17.83
CA SER A 46 -9.52 4.78 16.74
C SER A 46 -8.72 3.56 17.19
N MET A 47 -9.39 2.40 17.24
CA MET A 47 -8.77 1.11 17.62
C MET A 47 -8.02 1.16 18.97
N ASN A 48 -8.60 1.80 19.98
CA ASN A 48 -8.05 1.91 21.34
C ASN A 48 -7.55 0.58 21.93
N GLU A 49 -8.17 -0.53 21.55
CA GLU A 49 -7.72 -1.87 21.93
C GLU A 49 -7.73 -2.81 20.72
N ARG A 50 -6.69 -3.65 20.62
CA ARG A 50 -6.65 -4.74 19.66
C ARG A 50 -7.33 -5.96 20.28
N ALA A 51 -8.31 -6.53 19.58
CA ALA A 51 -8.99 -7.75 20.03
C ALA A 51 -7.99 -8.92 20.25
N SER A 52 -8.29 -9.79 21.22
CA SER A 52 -7.49 -11.01 21.42
C SER A 52 -7.49 -11.87 20.16
N GLN A 53 -6.35 -12.48 19.87
CA GLN A 53 -6.19 -13.44 18.79
C GLN A 53 -5.84 -14.80 19.40
N GLU A 54 -6.83 -15.66 19.56
CA GLU A 54 -6.64 -17.04 20.01
C GLU A 54 -6.27 -17.91 18.81
N GLN A 55 -5.07 -18.48 18.83
CA GLN A 55 -4.64 -19.45 17.83
C GLN A 55 -5.06 -20.85 18.27
N THR A 56 -5.92 -21.52 17.50
CA THR A 56 -6.26 -22.92 17.74
C THR A 56 -5.06 -23.84 17.47
N ALA A 57 -5.06 -25.01 18.13
CA ALA A 57 -4.09 -26.06 17.85
C ALA A 57 -4.11 -26.40 16.36
N ARG A 58 -2.93 -26.44 15.74
CA ARG A 58 -2.78 -26.93 14.36
C ARG A 58 -2.91 -28.46 14.37
N GLU A 59 -3.39 -29.01 13.27
CA GLU A 59 -3.41 -30.46 13.08
C GLU A 59 -1.98 -31.03 13.17
N SER A 60 -1.86 -32.21 13.75
CA SER A 60 -0.63 -32.98 13.78
C SER A 60 -0.29 -33.44 12.37
N PHE A 61 1.00 -33.45 12.03
CA PHE A 61 1.47 -34.19 10.86
C PHE A 61 1.52 -35.68 11.22
N ASP A 62 0.44 -36.43 10.99
CA ASP A 62 0.50 -37.89 10.97
C ASP A 62 1.21 -38.34 9.68
N VAL A 63 2.29 -39.12 9.83
CA VAL A 63 3.08 -39.74 8.74
C VAL A 63 2.74 -41.22 8.68
#